data_AF-A0A0B6YAW0-F1
#
_entry.id   AF-A0A0B6YAW0-F1
#
_cell.length_a   1.000
_cell.length_b   1.000
_cell.length_c   1.000
_cell.angle_alpha   90.00
_cell.angle_beta   90.00
_cell.angle_gamma   90.00
#
_symmetry.space_group_name_H-M   'P 1'
#
loop_
_entity.id
_entity.type
_entity.pdbx_description
1 polymer ?
#
loop_
_entity_poly.entity_id
_entity_poly.type
_entity_poly.pdbx_seq_one_letter_code
_entity_poly.pdbx_strand_id
1 'polypeptide(L)'
;MNAFRAVINEPSSRRRTASFIFMHGSGGTGTELRNYIRDTLNYDFSFPHMRVIFPTAPMLPYTLLGGSPCNVWFDRDSLEPAGTECLSSVDSMALQLKKVVQAEIDS
;
A
#
# COMPACT_ATOMS: atom_id res chain seq x y z
N MET A 1 12.34 -3.88 -11.35
CA MET A 1 11.56 -5.12 -11.12
C MET A 1 11.82 -5.56 -9.70
N ASN A 2 10.92 -5.56 -8.72
CA ASN A 2 9.45 -5.59 -8.75
C ASN A 2 8.87 -4.37 -8.04
N ALA A 3 8.08 -3.56 -8.77
CA ALA A 3 7.10 -2.70 -8.12
C ALA A 3 6.02 -3.61 -7.54
N PHE A 4 5.55 -3.33 -6.33
CA PHE A 4 4.46 -4.09 -5.70
C PHE A 4 3.32 -4.33 -6.70
N ARG A 5 2.64 -5.48 -6.60
CA ARG A 5 1.39 -5.67 -7.35
C ARG A 5 0.43 -4.58 -6.89
N ALA A 6 0.00 -3.71 -7.80
CA ALA A 6 -0.91 -2.61 -7.49
C ALA A 6 -2.14 -2.65 -8.38
N VAL A 7 -3.28 -2.25 -7.82
CA VAL A 7 -4.46 -1.88 -8.61
C VAL A 7 -4.46 -0.37 -8.74
N ILE A 8 -4.76 0.14 -9.93
CA ILE A 8 -4.67 1.58 -10.24
C ILE A 8 -6.02 2.07 -10.75
N ASN A 9 -6.49 3.18 -10.19
CA ASN A 9 -7.52 4.01 -10.81
C ASN A 9 -6.80 5.11 -11.59
N GLU A 10 -6.87 5.02 -12.92
CA GLU A 10 -6.27 6.02 -13.80
C GLU A 10 -7.09 7.32 -13.81
N PRO A 11 -6.45 8.48 -13.97
CA PRO A 11 -7.16 9.74 -14.11
C PRO A 11 -7.96 9.76 -15.40
N SER A 12 -9.13 10.40 -15.38
CA SER A 12 -9.99 10.50 -16.57
C SER A 12 -9.52 11.56 -17.57
N SER A 13 -8.71 12.52 -17.15
CA SER A 13 -8.11 13.52 -18.04
C SER A 13 -6.74 13.07 -18.55
N ARG A 14 -6.34 13.58 -19.72
CA ARG A 14 -5.02 13.31 -20.31
C ARG A 14 -3.86 13.92 -19.53
N ARG A 15 -4.12 14.92 -18.67
CA ARG A 15 -3.06 15.61 -17.91
C ARG A 15 -3.11 15.14 -16.46
N ARG A 16 -2.21 14.22 -16.12
CA ARG A 16 -1.91 13.85 -14.73
C ARG A 16 -1.10 14.95 -14.07
N THR A 17 -1.52 15.41 -12.89
CA THR A 17 -0.80 16.41 -12.08
C THR A 17 -0.49 15.93 -10.66
N ALA A 18 -1.04 14.79 -10.25
CA ALA A 18 -0.83 14.23 -8.92
C ALA A 18 -0.96 12.70 -8.92
N SER A 19 -0.45 12.07 -7.86
CA SER A 19 -0.70 10.67 -7.52
C SER A 19 -1.03 10.52 -6.04
N PHE A 20 -1.89 9.55 -5.73
CA PHE A 20 -2.27 9.17 -4.38
C PHE A 20 -1.98 7.69 -4.17
N ILE A 21 -1.13 7.35 -3.19
CA ILE A 21 -0.78 5.96 -2.87
C ILE A 21 -1.52 5.58 -1.58
N PHE A 22 -2.50 4.67 -1.66
CA PHE A 22 -3.29 4.22 -0.52
C PHE A 22 -2.90 2.80 -0.12
N MET A 23 -2.27 2.67 1.05
CA MET A 23 -1.79 1.40 1.59
C MET A 23 -2.86 0.73 2.47
N HIS A 24 -3.06 -0.57 2.29
CA HIS A 24 -4.00 -1.37 3.09
C HIS A 24 -3.41 -1.76 4.47
N GLY A 25 -4.27 -2.21 5.39
CA GLY A 25 -3.85 -2.75 6.70
C GLY A 25 -3.35 -4.20 6.63
N SER A 26 -2.84 -4.74 7.75
CA SER A 26 -2.26 -6.09 7.82
C SER A 26 -3.21 -7.18 7.28
N GLY A 27 -2.68 -8.08 6.46
CA GLY A 27 -3.41 -9.21 5.89
C GLY A 27 -4.27 -8.89 4.66
N GLY A 28 -4.43 -7.62 4.31
CA GLY A 28 -5.21 -7.20 3.15
C GLY A 28 -4.45 -7.24 1.82
N THR A 29 -5.08 -6.65 0.82
CA THR A 29 -4.54 -6.40 -0.52
C THR A 29 -4.98 -5.05 -1.06
N GLY A 30 -4.31 -4.57 -2.11
CA GLY A 30 -4.73 -3.35 -2.80
C GLY A 30 -6.14 -3.44 -3.40
N THR A 31 -6.52 -4.62 -3.92
CA THR A 31 -7.87 -4.87 -4.46
C THR A 31 -8.94 -4.75 -3.40
N GLU A 32 -8.73 -5.36 -2.23
CA GLU A 32 -9.70 -5.32 -1.12
C GLU A 32 -9.88 -3.90 -0.60
N LEU A 33 -8.79 -3.15 -0.44
CA LEU A 33 -8.87 -1.75 -0.04
C LEU A 33 -9.62 -0.90 -1.06
N ARG A 34 -9.33 -1.06 -2.35
CA ARG A 34 -10.04 -0.34 -3.43
C ARG A 34 -11.53 -0.63 -3.38
N ASN A 35 -11.91 -1.90 -3.24
CA ASN A 35 -13.32 -2.31 -3.16
C ASN A 35 -13.99 -1.78 -1.91
N TYR A 36 -13.33 -1.87 -0.74
CA TYR A 36 -13.84 -1.31 0.51
C TYR A 36 -14.14 0.18 0.41
N ILE A 37 -13.23 0.95 -0.19
CA ILE A 37 -13.44 2.39 -0.40
C ILE A 37 -14.62 2.64 -1.36
N ARG A 38 -14.67 1.92 -2.48
CA ARG A 38 -15.78 2.05 -3.45
C ARG A 38 -17.13 1.75 -2.79
N ASP A 39 -17.19 0.67 -2.02
CA ASP A 39 -18.43 0.22 -1.38
C ASP A 39 -18.84 1.15 -0.23
N THR A 40 -17.88 1.80 0.44
CA THR A 40 -18.16 2.82 1.48
C THR A 40 -18.64 4.13 0.87
N LEU A 41 -18.05 4.55 -0.25
CA LEU A 41 -18.38 5.81 -0.91
C LEU A 41 -19.57 5.72 -1.87
N ASN A 42 -19.94 4.50 -2.28
CA ASN A 42 -20.88 4.21 -3.38
C ASN A 42 -20.46 4.78 -4.75
N TYR A 43 -19.16 5.05 -4.95
CA TYR A 43 -18.57 5.41 -6.24
C TYR A 43 -17.08 5.05 -6.28
N ASP A 44 -16.50 4.95 -7.48
CA ASP A 44 -15.07 4.70 -7.63
C ASP A 44 -14.26 5.92 -7.15
N PHE A 45 -13.30 5.68 -6.25
CA PHE A 45 -12.38 6.70 -5.76
C PHE A 45 -11.35 7.07 -6.84
N SER A 46 -11.80 7.89 -7.78
CA SER A 46 -11.12 8.26 -9.02
C SER A 46 -11.27 9.77 -9.25
N PHE A 47 -10.26 10.39 -9.86
CA PHE A 47 -10.18 11.85 -10.00
C PHE A 47 -9.74 12.25 -11.41
N PRO A 48 -10.10 13.45 -11.92
CA PRO A 48 -9.75 13.84 -13.27
C PRO A 48 -8.25 13.97 -13.54
N HIS A 49 -7.47 14.42 -12.56
CA HIS A 49 -6.05 14.78 -12.72
C HIS A 49 -5.11 13.99 -11.80
N MET A 50 -5.64 13.07 -11.00
CA MET A 50 -4.88 12.33 -10.00
C MET A 50 -5.03 10.83 -10.21
N ARG A 51 -3.89 10.13 -10.34
CA ARG A 51 -3.84 8.66 -10.33
C ARG A 51 -3.97 8.18 -8.89
N VAL A 52 -4.78 7.15 -8.65
CA VAL A 52 -4.85 6.50 -7.33
C VAL A 52 -4.30 5.09 -7.41
N ILE A 53 -3.37 4.76 -6.52
CA ILE A 53 -2.59 3.52 -6.54
C ILE A 53 -2.83 2.78 -5.24
N PHE A 54 -3.26 1.53 -5.35
CA PHE A 54 -3.50 0.62 -4.24
C PHE A 54 -2.47 -0.52 -4.30
N PRO A 55 -1.25 -0.34 -3.76
CA PRO A 55 -0.25 -1.39 -3.75
C PRO A 55 -0.63 -2.51 -2.77
N THR A 56 -0.23 -3.74 -3.08
CA THR A 56 -0.34 -4.90 -2.20
C THR A 56 1.01 -5.15 -1.53
N ALA A 57 1.03 -5.16 -0.20
CA ALA A 57 2.20 -5.54 0.57
C ALA A 57 2.69 -6.94 0.16
N PRO A 58 4.01 -7.20 0.19
CA PRO A 58 4.52 -8.53 -0.10
C PRO A 58 4.10 -9.51 0.99
N MET A 59 4.05 -10.79 0.64
CA MET A 59 3.80 -11.85 1.59
C MET A 59 5.08 -12.10 2.39
N LEU A 60 5.04 -11.79 3.68
CA LEU A 60 6.17 -11.89 4.60
C LEU A 60 5.76 -12.67 5.87
N PRO A 61 6.69 -13.36 6.55
CA PRO A 61 6.43 -13.88 7.89
C PRO A 61 6.02 -12.74 8.83
N TYR A 62 4.97 -12.94 9.62
CA TYR A 62 4.48 -11.96 10.59
C TYR A 62 4.50 -12.51 12.01
N THR A 63 5.26 -11.88 12.90
CA THR A 63 5.52 -12.37 14.26
C THR A 63 4.23 -12.49 15.07
N LEU A 64 3.31 -11.53 14.96
CA LEU A 64 1.99 -11.59 15.59
C LEU A 64 1.10 -12.75 15.11
N LEU A 65 1.43 -13.40 13.99
CA LEU A 65 0.76 -14.62 13.50
C LEU A 65 1.64 -15.87 13.67
N GLY A 66 2.55 -15.86 14.64
CA GLY A 66 3.46 -16.97 14.90
C GLY A 66 4.41 -17.27 13.74
N GLY A 67 4.76 -16.27 12.95
CA GLY A 67 5.61 -16.41 11.77
C GLY A 67 4.89 -16.87 10.50
N SER A 68 3.57 -17.03 10.54
CA SER A 68 2.79 -17.41 9.35
C SER A 68 2.88 -16.30 8.27
N PRO A 69 2.99 -16.66 6.97
CA PRO A 69 3.04 -15.67 5.90
C PRO A 69 1.76 -14.83 5.82
N CYS A 70 1.92 -13.51 5.69
CA CYS A 70 0.84 -12.55 5.64
C CYS A 70 1.25 -11.34 4.78
N ASN A 71 0.30 -10.68 4.12
CA ASN A 71 0.58 -9.43 3.41
C ASN A 71 0.73 -8.30 4.43
N VAL A 72 1.97 -7.97 4.79
CA VAL A 72 2.29 -6.95 5.80
C VAL A 72 3.40 -6.03 5.30
N TRP A 73 3.32 -4.75 5.66
CA TRP A 73 4.34 -3.77 5.29
C TRP A 73 5.60 -3.90 6.14
N PHE A 74 5.44 -4.22 7.42
CA PHE A 74 6.53 -4.37 8.37
C PHE A 74 6.10 -5.33 9.47
N ASP A 75 7.07 -5.87 10.20
CA ASP A 75 6.82 -6.83 11.27
C ASP A 75 6.50 -6.12 12.59
N ARG A 76 5.75 -6.81 13.45
CA ARG A 76 5.38 -6.35 14.78
C ARG A 76 5.39 -7.54 15.72
N ASP A 77 5.85 -7.32 16.95
CA ASP A 77 5.77 -8.29 18.05
C ASP A 77 4.57 -8.04 18.97
N SER A 78 4.03 -6.82 18.95
CA SER A 78 2.94 -6.36 19.80
C SER A 78 1.98 -5.41 19.07
N LEU A 79 0.71 -5.45 19.47
CA LEU A 79 -0.32 -4.49 19.04
C LEU A 79 -0.37 -3.22 19.91
N GLU A 80 0.31 -3.24 21.05
CA GLU A 80 0.29 -2.15 22.03
C GLU A 80 0.88 -0.85 21.46
N PRO A 81 0.32 0.32 21.79
CA PRO A 81 0.88 1.62 21.39
C PRO A 81 2.30 1.86 21.90
N ALA A 82 2.65 1.27 23.04
CA ALA A 82 3.99 1.31 23.63
C ALA A 82 4.88 0.12 23.22
N GLY A 83 4.44 -0.71 22.26
CA GLY A 83 5.22 -1.82 21.71
C GLY A 83 6.47 -1.34 20.99
N THR A 84 7.49 -2.20 20.93
CA THR A 84 8.74 -1.87 20.23
C THR A 84 8.55 -2.03 18.72
N GLU A 85 8.96 -1.03 17.95
CA GLU A 85 8.92 -1.13 16.49
C GLU A 85 10.06 -1.99 15.95
N CYS A 86 9.77 -2.87 14.99
CA CYS A 86 10.80 -3.58 14.24
C CYS A 86 11.39 -2.66 13.15
N LEU A 87 12.21 -1.69 13.57
CA LEU A 87 12.73 -0.62 12.73
C LEU A 87 13.45 -1.12 11.46
N SER A 88 14.16 -2.25 11.54
CA SER A 88 14.82 -2.85 10.37
C SER A 88 13.84 -3.27 9.27
N SER A 89 12.66 -3.81 9.64
CA SER A 89 11.62 -4.17 8.69
C SER A 89 10.92 -2.92 8.11
N VAL A 90 10.73 -1.89 8.95
CA VAL A 90 10.18 -0.59 8.54
C VAL A 90 11.09 0.09 7.52
N ASP A 91 12.39 0.20 7.82
CA ASP A 91 13.38 0.83 6.95
C ASP A 91 13.49 0.11 5.61
N SER A 92 13.52 -1.22 5.63
CA SER A 92 13.52 -2.04 4.43
C SER A 92 12.31 -1.75 3.54
N MET A 93 11.10 -1.72 4.13
CA MET A 93 9.88 -1.44 3.37
C MET A 93 9.83 0.01 2.88
N ALA A 94 10.29 0.97 3.69
CA ALA A 94 10.38 2.38 3.29
C ALA A 94 11.29 2.56 2.06
N LEU A 95 12.42 1.84 1.98
CA LEU A 95 13.28 1.85 0.79
C LEU A 95 12.58 1.28 -0.45
N GLN A 96 11.71 0.28 -0.30
CA GLN A 96 10.93 -0.26 -1.41
C GLN A 96 9.82 0.70 -1.85
N LEU A 97 9.07 1.28 -0.90
CA LEU A 97 8.02 2.26 -1.19
C LEU A 97 8.58 3.54 -1.81
N LYS A 98 9.78 3.98 -1.43
CA LYS A 98 10.49 5.09 -2.09
C LYS A 98 10.64 4.87 -3.60
N LYS A 99 10.82 3.62 -4.05
CA LYS A 99 10.89 3.31 -5.49
C LYS A 99 9.54 3.47 -6.19
N VAL A 100 8.44 3.20 -5.50
CA VAL A 100 7.08 3.46 -6.02
C VAL A 100 6.85 4.95 -6.15
N VAL A 101 7.19 5.71 -5.10
CA VAL A 101 7.09 7.18 -5.12
C VAL A 101 7.94 7.76 -6.24
N GLN A 102 9.19 7.32 -6.38
CA GLN A 102 10.08 7.79 -7.45
C GLN A 102 9.52 7.49 -8.84
N ALA A 103 8.95 6.29 -9.06
CA ALA A 103 8.33 5.95 -10.34
C ALA A 103 7.15 6.88 -10.68
N GLU A 104 6.40 7.36 -9.69
CA GLU A 104 5.29 8.30 -9.90
C GLU A 104 5.73 9.75 -10.07
N ILE A 105 6.94 10.10 -9.61
CA ILE A 105 7.58 11.38 -9.91
C ILE A 105 8.08 11.39 -11.36
N ASP A 106 8.66 10.26 -11.80
CA ASP A 106 9.28 10.12 -13.12
C ASP A 106 8.27 9.85 -14.26
N SER A 107 7.02 9.48 -13.92
CA SER A 107 5.96 9.11 -14.88
C SER A 107 5.22 10.27 -15.55
#